data_AF-A0A1V5XZX9-F1
#
_entry.id   AF-A0A1V5XZX9-F1
#
_cell.length_a   1.000
_cell.length_b   1.000
_cell.length_c   1.000
_cell.angle_alpha   90.00
_cell.angle_beta   90.00
_cell.angle_gamma   90.00
#
_symmetry.space_group_name_H-M   'P 1'
#
loop_
_entity.id
_entity.type
_entity.pdbx_description
1 polymer ?
#
loop_
_entity_poly.entity_id
_entity_poly.type
_entity_poly.pdbx_seq_one_letter_code
_entity_poly.pdbx_strand_id
1 'polypeptide(L)'
;MAEPIKIDKEALSFRDEVLNTPGGEHLLRCFACGTCTASCPVREVDENYNPRRIIRMTLLGMRDEVLRSDFIWHCSTCYTCSERCPQGVHLTSIMRALKNIAVREGIIPEAYRMQAKSIRAMGKIYEIEDFDNKKRARLGLPELEKKCPDLEAIIAQGELKDLK
;
A
#
# COMPACT_ATOMS: atom_id res chain seq x y z
N MET A 1 -30.24 -13.34 7.65
CA MET A 1 -29.98 -11.94 8.08
C MET A 1 -28.53 -11.89 8.52
N ALA A 2 -27.75 -10.90 8.09
CA ALA A 2 -26.38 -10.75 8.57
C ALA A 2 -26.39 -10.34 10.05
N GLU A 3 -25.40 -10.80 10.81
CA GLU A 3 -25.25 -10.41 12.21
C GLU A 3 -24.95 -8.91 12.34
N PRO A 4 -25.44 -8.23 13.39
CA PRO A 4 -25.13 -6.81 13.61
C PRO A 4 -23.63 -6.60 13.85
N ILE A 5 -23.06 -5.57 13.21
CA ILE A 5 -21.68 -5.14 13.48
C ILE A 5 -21.62 -4.59 14.91
N LYS A 6 -20.82 -5.20 15.77
CA LYS A 6 -20.57 -4.73 17.14
C LYS A 6 -19.50 -3.65 17.09
N ILE A 7 -19.84 -2.44 17.54
CA ILE A 7 -18.90 -1.33 17.67
C ILE A 7 -18.62 -1.15 19.17
N ASP A 8 -17.54 -1.75 19.64
CA ASP A 8 -17.09 -1.64 21.03
C ASP A 8 -15.71 -0.96 21.11
N LYS A 9 -15.17 -0.83 22.32
CA LYS A 9 -13.85 -0.19 22.54
C LYS A 9 -12.73 -0.92 21.81
N GLU A 10 -12.83 -2.23 21.67
CA GLU A 10 -11.83 -3.06 21.00
C GLU A 10 -11.86 -2.83 19.50
N ALA A 11 -13.05 -2.78 18.89
CA ALA A 11 -13.24 -2.41 17.49
C ALA A 11 -12.69 -1.00 17.20
N LEU A 12 -12.94 -0.04 18.09
CA LEU A 12 -12.44 1.34 17.91
C LEU A 12 -10.92 1.46 18.00
N SER A 13 -10.23 0.51 18.64
CA SER A 13 -8.76 0.50 18.69
C SER A 13 -8.12 0.44 17.29
N PHE A 14 -8.73 -0.27 16.34
CA PHE A 14 -8.23 -0.34 14.97
C PHE A 14 -8.34 1.00 14.24
N ARG A 15 -9.46 1.70 14.40
CA ARG A 15 -9.64 3.05 13.88
C ARG A 15 -8.56 3.99 14.43
N ASP A 16 -8.31 3.91 15.73
CA ASP A 16 -7.33 4.74 16.40
C ASP A 16 -5.89 4.39 15.98
N GLU A 17 -5.58 3.11 15.74
CA GLU A 17 -4.30 2.69 15.15
C GLU A 17 -4.09 3.29 13.75
N VAL A 18 -5.13 3.27 12.90
CA VAL A 18 -5.03 3.87 11.56
C VAL A 18 -4.81 5.38 11.67
N LEU A 19 -5.51 6.06 12.56
CA LEU A 19 -5.34 7.51 12.78
C LEU A 19 -3.92 7.88 13.23
N ASN A 20 -3.27 7.00 13.99
CA ASN A 20 -1.90 7.19 14.48
C ASN A 20 -0.83 6.63 13.52
N THR A 21 -1.22 6.03 12.40
CA THR A 21 -0.30 5.57 11.36
C THR A 21 -0.07 6.68 10.33
N PRO A 22 1.18 7.00 9.93
CA PRO A 22 1.46 8.06 8.98
C PRO A 22 0.64 7.95 7.68
N GLY A 23 -0.14 8.98 7.39
CA GLY A 23 -1.07 9.03 6.26
C GLY A 23 -2.53 8.68 6.59
N GLY A 24 -2.83 8.26 7.82
CA GLY A 24 -4.18 7.92 8.29
C GLY A 24 -4.96 9.07 8.96
N GLU A 25 -4.32 10.22 9.18
CA GLU A 25 -4.77 11.32 10.05
C GLU A 25 -6.12 11.91 9.62
N HIS A 26 -6.44 11.84 8.33
CA HIS A 26 -7.66 12.43 7.76
C HIS A 26 -8.85 11.46 7.68
N LEU A 27 -8.74 10.26 8.26
CA LEU A 27 -9.78 9.23 8.20
C LEU A 27 -11.15 9.72 8.73
N LEU A 28 -11.16 10.46 9.85
CA LEU A 28 -12.41 10.94 10.47
C LEU A 28 -13.15 12.02 9.66
N ARG A 29 -12.54 12.61 8.63
CA ARG A 29 -13.19 13.63 7.80
C ARG A 29 -14.21 13.03 6.81
N CYS A 30 -14.24 11.71 6.66
CA CYS A 30 -15.11 11.05 5.69
C CYS A 30 -16.59 11.06 6.13
N PHE A 31 -17.43 11.74 5.35
CA PHE A 31 -18.91 11.69 5.45
C PHE A 31 -19.60 10.74 4.44
N ALA A 32 -18.84 9.83 3.82
CA ALA A 32 -19.35 8.78 2.94
C ALA A 32 -20.10 9.20 1.65
N CYS A 33 -19.79 10.35 1.04
CA CYS A 33 -20.43 10.80 -0.22
C CYS A 33 -20.26 9.86 -1.44
N GLY A 34 -19.14 9.13 -1.54
CA GLY A 34 -18.88 8.22 -2.66
C GLY A 34 -18.10 8.77 -3.85
N THR A 35 -17.68 10.04 -3.85
CA THR A 35 -16.84 10.63 -4.92
C THR A 35 -15.59 9.81 -5.24
N CYS A 36 -14.97 9.24 -4.20
CA CYS A 36 -13.80 8.37 -4.35
C CYS A 36 -14.09 7.09 -5.14
N THR A 37 -15.27 6.49 -4.97
CA THR A 37 -15.68 5.28 -5.69
C THR A 37 -16.02 5.61 -7.14
N ALA A 38 -16.75 6.70 -7.37
CA ALA A 38 -17.12 7.15 -8.72
C ALA A 38 -15.90 7.61 -9.56
N SER A 39 -14.81 8.04 -8.91
CA SER A 39 -13.60 8.49 -9.59
C SER A 39 -12.50 7.43 -9.70
N CYS A 40 -12.76 6.20 -9.24
CA CYS A 40 -11.71 5.20 -9.13
C CYS A 40 -11.55 4.43 -10.44
N PRO A 41 -10.37 4.44 -11.10
CA PRO A 41 -10.16 3.66 -12.31
C PRO A 41 -10.18 2.14 -12.04
N VAL A 42 -9.80 1.72 -10.83
CA VAL A 42 -9.86 0.30 -10.43
C VAL A 42 -11.31 -0.20 -10.39
N ARG A 43 -12.27 0.67 -10.04
CA ARG A 43 -13.70 0.34 -10.03
C ARG A 43 -14.23 0.05 -11.44
N GLU A 44 -13.68 0.70 -12.46
CA GLU A 44 -14.07 0.51 -13.86
C GLU A 44 -13.69 -0.89 -14.37
N VAL A 45 -12.66 -1.49 -13.77
CA VAL A 45 -12.20 -2.86 -14.08
C VAL A 45 -12.82 -3.89 -13.14
N ASP A 46 -12.91 -3.57 -11.86
CA ASP A 46 -13.49 -4.43 -10.82
C ASP A 46 -14.66 -3.72 -10.12
N GLU A 47 -15.87 -4.10 -10.52
CA GLU A 47 -17.13 -3.60 -9.94
C GLU A 47 -17.37 -4.06 -8.49
N ASN A 48 -16.45 -4.73 -7.83
CA ASN A 48 -16.51 -4.95 -6.38
C ASN A 48 -15.60 -4.00 -5.61
N TYR A 49 -14.59 -3.42 -6.29
CA TYR A 49 -13.67 -2.48 -5.68
C TYR A 49 -14.39 -1.22 -5.22
N ASN A 50 -14.28 -0.85 -3.95
CA ASN A 50 -15.00 0.31 -3.42
C ASN A 50 -14.19 0.99 -2.30
N PRO A 51 -13.46 2.08 -2.60
CA PRO A 51 -12.63 2.76 -1.59
C PRO A 51 -13.47 3.37 -0.46
N ARG A 52 -14.70 3.83 -0.72
CA ARG A 52 -15.61 4.29 0.34
C ARG A 52 -15.95 3.18 1.32
N ARG A 53 -16.17 1.94 0.83
CA ARG A 53 -16.48 0.79 1.69
C ARG A 53 -15.32 0.47 2.62
N ILE A 54 -14.09 0.47 2.10
CA ILE A 54 -12.87 0.26 2.90
C ILE A 54 -12.79 1.30 4.03
N ILE A 55 -12.90 2.59 3.71
CA ILE A 55 -12.90 3.66 4.72
C ILE A 55 -13.99 3.45 5.77
N ARG A 56 -15.21 3.07 5.35
CA ARG A 56 -16.30 2.82 6.29
C ARG A 56 -16.03 1.63 7.20
N MET A 57 -15.51 0.54 6.67
CA MET A 57 -15.13 -0.65 7.46
C MET A 57 -14.02 -0.31 8.46
N THR A 58 -13.03 0.49 8.06
CA THR A 58 -11.99 1.00 8.96
C THR A 58 -12.58 1.84 10.11
N LEU A 59 -13.50 2.76 9.81
CA LEU A 59 -14.18 3.57 10.83
C LEU A 59 -15.03 2.74 11.81
N LEU A 60 -15.53 1.58 11.35
CA LEU A 60 -16.33 0.66 12.14
C LEU A 60 -15.48 -0.37 12.91
N GLY A 61 -14.15 -0.33 12.78
CA GLY A 61 -13.26 -1.25 13.50
C GLY A 61 -13.16 -2.66 12.92
N MET A 62 -13.61 -2.86 11.67
CA MET A 62 -13.62 -4.16 10.99
C MET A 62 -12.21 -4.54 10.49
N ARG A 63 -11.30 -4.84 11.44
CA ARG A 63 -9.87 -5.05 11.19
C ARG A 63 -9.62 -6.18 10.19
N ASP A 64 -10.12 -7.38 10.48
CA ASP A 64 -9.87 -8.56 9.67
C ASP A 64 -10.42 -8.40 8.25
N GLU A 65 -11.64 -7.86 8.10
CA GLU A 65 -12.26 -7.64 6.79
C GLU A 65 -11.51 -6.61 5.95
N VAL A 66 -10.84 -5.64 6.58
CA VAL A 66 -10.03 -4.64 5.88
C VAL A 66 -8.64 -5.20 5.54
N LEU A 67 -7.93 -5.78 6.52
CA LEU A 67 -6.52 -6.15 6.36
C LEU A 67 -6.35 -7.43 5.53
N ARG A 68 -7.28 -8.39 5.64
CA ARG A 68 -7.23 -9.66 4.88
C ARG A 68 -7.89 -9.55 3.50
N SER A 69 -8.50 -8.41 3.18
CA SER A 69 -9.05 -8.18 1.84
C SER A 69 -7.94 -7.78 0.87
N ASP A 70 -7.93 -8.40 -0.31
CA ASP A 70 -7.04 -8.00 -1.40
C ASP A 70 -7.30 -6.56 -1.88
N PHE A 71 -8.46 -5.98 -1.55
CA PHE A 71 -8.82 -4.65 -2.03
C PHE A 71 -7.85 -3.56 -1.56
N ILE A 72 -7.28 -3.62 -0.36
CA ILE A 72 -6.28 -2.58 0.00
C ILE A 72 -5.08 -2.62 -0.98
N TRP A 73 -4.73 -3.79 -1.52
CA TRP A 73 -3.65 -4.01 -2.47
C TRP A 73 -3.99 -3.63 -3.91
N HIS A 74 -5.26 -3.62 -4.29
CA HIS A 74 -5.71 -3.23 -5.64
C HIS A 74 -5.61 -1.72 -5.89
N CYS A 75 -5.49 -0.90 -4.84
CA CYS A 75 -5.32 0.55 -5.00
C CYS A 75 -4.07 0.87 -5.84
N SER A 76 -4.28 1.48 -7.01
CA SER A 76 -3.23 1.89 -7.94
C SER A 76 -2.45 3.12 -7.52
N THR A 77 -2.83 3.76 -6.40
CA THR A 77 -2.13 4.94 -5.88
C THR A 77 -2.13 6.14 -6.85
N CYS A 78 -3.17 6.26 -7.68
CA CYS A 78 -3.30 7.34 -8.68
C CYS A 78 -3.72 8.72 -8.15
N TYR A 79 -4.00 8.83 -6.84
CA TYR A 79 -4.40 10.07 -6.14
C TYR A 79 -5.73 10.74 -6.52
N THR A 80 -6.42 10.32 -7.59
CA THR A 80 -7.69 10.94 -8.04
C THR A 80 -8.74 11.10 -6.93
N CYS A 81 -8.90 10.09 -6.08
CA CYS A 81 -9.86 10.13 -4.97
C CYS A 81 -9.47 11.11 -3.86
N SER A 82 -8.17 11.34 -3.65
CA SER A 82 -7.65 12.31 -2.69
C SER A 82 -7.86 13.73 -3.19
N GLU A 83 -7.60 13.98 -4.47
CA GLU A 83 -7.78 15.29 -5.11
C GLU A 83 -9.25 15.72 -5.21
N ARG A 84 -10.15 14.76 -5.45
CA ARG A 84 -11.57 15.04 -5.62
C ARG A 84 -12.37 14.99 -4.32
N CYS A 85 -11.73 14.70 -3.18
CA CYS A 85 -12.47 14.57 -1.94
C CYS A 85 -12.98 15.94 -1.44
N PRO A 86 -14.30 16.17 -1.32
CA PRO A 86 -14.83 17.45 -0.85
C PRO A 86 -14.57 17.71 0.65
N GLN A 87 -14.03 16.74 1.38
CA GLN A 87 -13.67 16.84 2.80
C GLN A 87 -12.15 16.76 3.03
N GLY A 88 -11.35 16.73 1.95
CA GLY A 88 -9.89 16.64 2.04
C GLY A 88 -9.40 15.37 2.73
N VAL A 89 -10.11 14.25 2.57
CA VAL A 89 -9.63 12.93 2.99
C VAL A 89 -8.52 12.51 2.01
N HIS A 90 -7.32 12.23 2.52
CA HIS A 90 -6.24 11.68 1.69
C HIS A 90 -6.37 10.15 1.61
N LEU A 91 -7.36 9.66 0.86
CA LEU A 91 -7.65 8.22 0.77
C LEU A 91 -6.43 7.40 0.33
N THR A 92 -5.62 7.93 -0.59
CA THR A 92 -4.41 7.25 -1.06
C THR A 92 -3.41 7.02 0.08
N SER A 93 -3.24 8.01 0.96
CA SER A 93 -2.41 7.90 2.16
C SER A 93 -3.00 6.93 3.17
N ILE A 94 -4.32 6.91 3.35
CA ILE A 94 -5.00 5.93 4.22
C ILE A 94 -4.81 4.51 3.70
N MET A 95 -4.93 4.27 2.39
CA MET A 95 -4.65 2.95 1.81
C MET A 95 -3.21 2.51 2.08
N ARG A 96 -2.24 3.43 2.02
CA ARG A 96 -0.85 3.13 2.39
C ARG A 96 -0.70 2.82 3.88
N ALA A 97 -1.38 3.55 4.77
CA ALA A 97 -1.39 3.26 6.20
C ALA A 97 -1.96 1.85 6.49
N LEU A 98 -3.07 1.48 5.84
CA LEU A 98 -3.65 0.15 5.93
C LEU A 98 -2.71 -0.95 5.43
N LYS A 99 -2.04 -0.75 4.28
CA LYS A 99 -1.02 -1.67 3.77
C LYS A 99 0.13 -1.84 4.78
N ASN A 100 0.60 -0.76 5.39
CA ASN A 100 1.66 -0.82 6.39
C ASN A 100 1.25 -1.63 7.63
N ILE A 101 0.02 -1.46 8.11
CA ILE A 101 -0.53 -2.27 9.21
C ILE A 101 -0.58 -3.76 8.80
N ALA A 102 -1.12 -4.05 7.61
CA ALA A 102 -1.18 -5.42 7.10
C ALA A 102 0.20 -6.08 6.99
N VAL A 103 1.22 -5.33 6.52
CA VAL A 103 2.62 -5.80 6.45
C VAL A 103 3.17 -6.11 7.84
N ARG A 104 2.91 -5.27 8.86
CA ARG A 104 3.32 -5.54 10.25
C ARG A 104 2.72 -6.84 10.81
N GLU A 105 1.55 -7.24 10.33
CA GLU A 105 0.88 -8.50 10.68
C GLU A 105 1.27 -9.69 9.78
N GLY A 106 2.18 -9.49 8.82
CA GLY A 106 2.58 -10.53 7.86
C GLY A 106 1.56 -10.80 6.76
N ILE A 107 0.49 -10.00 6.67
CA ILE A 107 -0.53 -10.06 5.63
C ILE A 107 -0.01 -9.25 4.43
N ILE A 108 0.81 -9.90 3.62
CA ILE A 108 1.45 -9.29 2.45
C ILE A 108 1.40 -10.28 1.27
N PRO A 109 0.95 -9.85 0.08
CA PRO A 109 0.97 -10.67 -1.12
C PRO A 109 2.39 -11.12 -1.49
N GLU A 110 2.52 -12.35 -1.98
CA GLU A 110 3.83 -12.97 -2.26
C GLU A 110 4.68 -12.16 -3.26
N ALA A 111 4.04 -11.51 -4.24
CA ALA A 111 4.73 -10.64 -5.19
C ALA A 111 5.57 -9.55 -4.51
N TYR A 112 5.04 -8.91 -3.47
CA TYR A 112 5.77 -7.87 -2.73
C TYR A 112 6.88 -8.47 -1.85
N ARG A 113 6.69 -9.67 -1.30
CA ARG A 113 7.76 -10.39 -0.58
C ARG A 113 8.93 -10.71 -1.50
N MET A 114 8.66 -11.19 -2.71
CA MET A 114 9.69 -11.47 -3.71
C MET A 114 10.44 -10.19 -4.07
N GLN A 115 9.74 -9.07 -4.31
CA GLN A 115 10.38 -7.78 -4.60
C GLN A 115 11.26 -7.31 -3.43
N ALA A 116 10.80 -7.43 -2.19
CA ALA A 116 11.59 -7.08 -1.01
C ALA A 116 12.86 -7.93 -0.90
N LYS A 117 12.77 -9.24 -1.15
CA LYS A 117 13.94 -10.15 -1.21
C LYS A 117 14.93 -9.73 -2.29
N SER A 118 14.46 -9.39 -3.49
CA SER A 118 15.33 -8.90 -4.57
C SER A 118 16.05 -7.61 -4.16
N ILE A 119 15.32 -6.64 -3.61
CA ILE A 119 15.91 -5.39 -3.12
C ILE A 119 16.98 -5.68 -2.05
N ARG A 120 16.71 -6.58 -1.11
CA ARG A 120 17.67 -6.93 -0.06
C ARG A 120 18.92 -7.65 -0.61
N ALA A 121 18.77 -8.46 -1.65
CA ALA A 121 19.88 -9.20 -2.23
C ALA A 121 20.77 -8.34 -3.15
N MET A 122 20.15 -7.53 -4.01
CA MET A 122 20.86 -6.85 -5.11
C MET A 122 20.65 -5.33 -5.15
N GLY A 123 19.74 -4.78 -4.33
CA GLY A 123 19.38 -3.36 -4.32
C GLY A 123 18.41 -2.96 -5.42
N LYS A 124 17.83 -3.93 -6.13
CA LYS A 124 16.93 -3.73 -7.27
C LYS A 124 15.78 -4.73 -7.23
N ILE A 125 14.65 -4.34 -7.84
CA ILE A 125 13.49 -5.24 -8.00
C ILE A 125 13.73 -6.25 -9.12
N TYR A 126 14.36 -5.81 -10.21
CA TYR A 126 14.67 -6.64 -11.38
C TYR A 126 16.18 -6.91 -11.44
N GLU A 127 16.53 -8.16 -11.74
CA GLU A 127 17.91 -8.57 -11.97
C GLU A 127 18.43 -7.97 -13.27
N ILE A 128 19.70 -7.56 -13.26
CA ILE A 128 20.40 -7.14 -14.48
C ILE A 128 21.08 -8.36 -15.08
N GLU A 129 20.66 -8.73 -16.28
CA GLU A 129 21.25 -9.82 -17.02
C GLU A 129 22.33 -9.32 -17.99
N ASP A 130 23.18 -10.23 -18.46
CA ASP A 130 24.18 -9.91 -19.47
C ASP A 130 23.53 -9.41 -20.78
N PHE A 131 22.29 -9.82 -21.03
CA PHE A 131 21.49 -9.33 -22.15
C PHE A 131 21.25 -7.81 -22.07
N ASP A 132 20.96 -7.29 -20.88
CA ASP A 132 20.73 -5.86 -20.65
C ASP A 132 22.00 -5.07 -20.98
N ASN A 133 23.15 -5.51 -20.47
CA ASN A 133 24.43 -4.85 -20.74
C ASN A 133 24.83 -4.93 -22.23
N LYS A 134 24.56 -6.06 -22.91
CA LYS A 134 24.73 -6.16 -24.38
C LYS A 134 23.82 -5.19 -25.14
N LYS A 135 22.60 -4.94 -24.67
CA LYS A 135 21.69 -3.96 -25.27
C LYS A 135 22.17 -2.52 -25.01
N ARG A 136 22.64 -2.24 -23.80
CA ARG A 136 23.20 -0.94 -23.42
C ARG A 136 24.45 -0.58 -24.22
N ALA A 137 25.38 -1.52 -24.37
CA ALA A 137 26.59 -1.32 -25.18
C ALA A 137 26.27 -0.99 -26.65
N ARG A 138 25.28 -1.68 -27.24
CA ARG A 138 24.79 -1.39 -28.60
C ARG A 138 24.21 0.04 -28.74
N LEU A 139 23.74 0.62 -27.64
CA LEU A 139 23.22 1.98 -27.57
C LEU A 139 24.28 3.00 -27.08
N GLY A 140 25.53 2.58 -26.87
CA GLY A 140 26.59 3.45 -26.33
C GLY A 140 26.42 3.84 -24.86
N LEU A 141 25.59 3.10 -24.10
CA LEU A 141 25.33 3.35 -22.69
C LEU A 141 26.32 2.60 -21.78
N PRO A 142 26.68 3.14 -20.60
CA PRO A 142 27.60 2.49 -19.67
C PRO A 142 27.03 1.18 -19.12
N GLU A 143 27.90 0.26 -18.76
CA GLU A 143 27.51 -1.02 -18.15
C GLU A 143 26.83 -0.81 -16.79
N LEU A 144 25.84 -1.65 -16.47
CA LEU A 144 25.24 -1.69 -15.14
C LEU A 144 25.79 -2.86 -14.35
N GLU A 145 26.14 -2.59 -13.10
CA GLU A 145 26.51 -3.62 -12.14
C GLU A 145 25.29 -4.45 -11.72
N LYS A 146 25.48 -5.75 -11.46
CA LYS A 146 24.38 -6.64 -11.05
C LYS A 146 23.88 -6.30 -9.64
N LYS A 147 24.79 -6.16 -8.68
CA LYS A 147 24.51 -5.72 -7.30
C LYS A 147 24.78 -4.22 -7.17
N CYS A 148 23.96 -3.50 -6.43
CA CYS A 148 24.24 -2.10 -6.07
C CYS A 148 25.43 -2.02 -5.10
N PRO A 149 26.52 -1.28 -5.41
CA PRO A 149 27.69 -1.14 -4.55
C PRO A 149 27.37 -0.64 -3.15
N ASP A 150 26.48 0.34 -3.07
CA ASP A 150 26.17 1.06 -1.84
C ASP A 150 25.09 0.35 -0.98
N LEU A 151 24.62 -0.82 -1.41
CA LEU A 151 23.48 -1.49 -0.78
C LEU A 151 23.68 -1.72 0.72
N GLU A 152 24.83 -2.29 1.11
CA GLU A 152 25.12 -2.60 2.51
C GLU A 152 25.23 -1.32 3.35
N ALA A 153 25.82 -0.26 2.79
CA ALA A 153 25.95 1.03 3.47
C ALA A 153 24.57 1.69 3.67
N ILE A 154 23.70 1.65 2.65
CA ILE A 154 22.33 2.18 2.72
C ILE A 154 21.50 1.40 3.74
N ILE A 155 21.59 0.07 3.75
CA ILE A 155 20.90 -0.77 4.74
C ILE A 155 21.41 -0.45 6.17
N ALA A 156 22.72 -0.23 6.33
CA ALA A 156 23.31 0.07 7.64
C ALA A 156 22.88 1.43 8.20
N GLN A 157 22.64 2.42 7.33
CA GLN A 157 22.26 3.79 7.68
C GLN A 157 20.75 3.97 7.94
N GLY A 158 19.91 3.10 7.39
CA GLY A 158 18.45 3.25 7.46
C GLY A 158 17.75 2.35 8.47
N GLU A 159 16.42 2.53 8.55
CA GLU A 159 15.48 1.63 9.25
C GLU A 159 15.23 0.32 8.48
N LEU A 160 16.02 0.04 7.44
CA LEU A 160 15.86 -1.11 6.55
C LEU A 160 16.50 -2.40 7.10
N LYS A 161 17.09 -2.35 8.30
CA LYS A 161 17.70 -3.53 8.96
C LYS A 161 16.68 -4.64 9.22
N ASP A 162 15.44 -4.25 9.48
CA ASP A 162 14.33 -5.14 9.82
C ASP A 162 13.49 -5.56 8.59
N LEU A 163 13.92 -5.22 7.36
CA LEU A 163 13.20 -5.55 6.13
C LEU A 163 13.30 -7.06 5.83
N LYS A 164 12.51 -7.88 6.51
CA LYS A 164 12.48 -9.34 6.39
C LYS A 164 12.01 -9.81 5.01
#